data_AF-A0A1Z8RTE3-F1
#
_entry.id   AF-A0A1Z8RTE3-F1
#
_cell.length_a   1.000
_cell.length_b   1.000
_cell.length_c   1.000
_cell.angle_alpha   90.00
_cell.angle_beta   90.00
_cell.angle_gamma   90.00
#
_symmetry.space_group_name_H-M   'P 1'
#
loop_
_entity.id
_entity.type
_entity.pdbx_description
1 polymer ?
#
loop_
_entity_poly.entity_id
_entity_poly.type
_entity_poly.pdbx_seq_one_letter_code
_entity_poly.pdbx_strand_id
1 'polypeptide(L)'
;MSDGRENKIKKLKMRSMRRGIKEMDVILTYYSDVCLEKMPGVELDLYSDLLFENDQDLYSWCSGQAVPKKKYTAIISEIRDVLKTKKFN
;
A
#
# COMPACT_ATOMS: atom_id res chain seq x y z
N MET A 1 11.76 -8.62 -21.40
CA MET A 1 12.27 -8.21 -20.06
C MET A 1 11.11 -7.78 -19.18
N SER A 2 10.10 -8.65 -19.02
CA SER A 2 8.86 -8.39 -18.26
C SER A 2 8.91 -9.02 -16.87
N ASP A 3 9.76 -10.03 -16.68
CA ASP A 3 9.92 -10.79 -15.43
C ASP A 3 10.29 -9.95 -14.21
N GLY A 4 11.07 -8.88 -14.39
CA GLY A 4 11.52 -8.06 -13.26
C GLY A 4 10.38 -7.32 -12.56
N ARG A 5 9.45 -6.77 -13.33
CA ARG A 5 8.30 -6.01 -12.82
C ARG A 5 7.28 -6.95 -12.18
N GLU A 6 6.89 -8.01 -12.88
CA GLU A 6 5.92 -8.98 -12.37
C GLU A 6 6.42 -9.65 -11.08
N ASN A 7 7.70 -10.01 -11.01
CA ASN A 7 8.29 -10.56 -9.79
C ASN A 7 8.32 -9.54 -8.64
N LYS A 8 8.56 -8.26 -8.93
CA LYS A 8 8.48 -7.19 -7.92
C LYS A 8 7.05 -7.06 -7.39
N ILE A 9 6.05 -7.00 -8.27
CA ILE A 9 4.63 -6.90 -7.87
C ILE A 9 4.23 -8.11 -7.01
N LYS A 10 4.58 -9.33 -7.41
CA LYS A 10 4.31 -10.55 -6.61
C LYS A 10 4.90 -10.46 -5.21
N LYS A 11 6.15 -10.00 -5.07
CA LYS A 11 6.80 -9.80 -3.77
C LYS A 11 6.11 -8.73 -2.93
N LEU A 12 5.69 -7.62 -3.56
CA LEU A 12 4.99 -6.54 -2.88
C LEU A 12 3.62 -6.98 -2.39
N LYS A 13 2.80 -7.63 -3.23
CA LYS A 13 1.51 -8.22 -2.81
C LYS A 13 1.69 -9.16 -1.61
N MET A 14 2.70 -10.03 -1.63
CA MET A 14 2.99 -10.92 -0.51
C MET A 14 3.31 -10.16 0.79
N ARG A 15 4.06 -9.06 0.72
CA ARG A 15 4.38 -8.22 1.88
C ARG A 15 3.17 -7.41 2.37
N SER A 16 2.25 -7.07 1.49
CA SER A 16 0.99 -6.40 1.82
C SER A 16 0.03 -7.28 2.62
N MET A 17 0.14 -8.61 2.50
CA MET A 17 -0.68 -9.61 3.20
C MET A 17 -0.06 -10.13 4.51
N ARG A 18 1.15 -9.69 4.88
CA ARG A 18 1.91 -10.20 6.04
C ARG A 18 2.33 -9.06 6.95
N ARG A 19 1.35 -8.32 7.45
CA ARG A 19 1.50 -7.22 8.41
C ARG A 19 1.31 -7.73 9.84
N GLY A 20 1.68 -6.89 10.80
CA GLY A 20 1.58 -7.17 12.24
C GLY A 20 0.18 -7.00 12.81
N ILE A 21 -0.75 -6.34 12.09
CA ILE A 21 -2.15 -6.17 12.49
C ILE A 21 -3.10 -6.48 11.32
N LYS A 22 -4.25 -7.06 11.65
CA LYS A 22 -5.25 -7.53 10.67
C LYS A 22 -5.83 -6.39 9.84
N GLU A 23 -6.03 -5.22 10.44
CA GLU A 23 -6.53 -4.03 9.76
C GLU A 23 -5.60 -3.63 8.61
N MET A 24 -4.28 -3.70 8.85
CA MET A 24 -3.30 -3.32 7.85
C MET A 24 -3.23 -4.35 6.73
N ASP A 25 -3.35 -5.65 7.04
CA ASP A 25 -3.48 -6.70 6.04
C ASP A 25 -4.66 -6.44 5.12
N VAL A 26 -5.85 -6.16 5.67
CA VAL A 26 -7.07 -5.92 4.89
C VAL A 26 -6.94 -4.70 3.99
N ILE A 27 -6.36 -3.61 4.51
CA ILE A 27 -6.17 -2.36 3.77
C ILE A 27 -5.16 -2.56 2.64
N LEU A 28 -3.96 -3.04 2.94
CA LEU A 28 -2.88 -3.14 1.97
C LEU A 28 -3.10 -4.25 0.96
N THR A 29 -3.74 -5.36 1.33
CA THR A 29 -4.10 -6.42 0.38
C THR A 29 -5.02 -5.86 -0.71
N TYR A 30 -6.12 -5.21 -0.30
CA TYR A 30 -7.07 -4.62 -1.26
C TYR A 30 -6.42 -3.58 -2.16
N TYR A 31 -5.66 -2.64 -1.58
CA TYR A 31 -4.94 -1.65 -2.36
C TYR A 31 -3.96 -2.30 -3.34
N SER A 32 -3.21 -3.32 -2.88
CA SER A 32 -2.18 -3.96 -3.68
C SER A 32 -2.75 -4.71 -4.89
N ASP A 33 -3.94 -5.28 -4.75
CA ASP A 33 -4.63 -5.99 -5.82
C ASP A 33 -5.18 -5.03 -6.88
N VAL A 34 -5.67 -3.86 -6.46
CA VAL A 34 -6.28 -2.87 -7.37
C VAL A 34 -5.22 -2.04 -8.10
N CYS A 35 -4.15 -1.63 -7.42
CA CYS A 35 -3.23 -0.61 -7.92
C CYS A 35 -1.90 -1.13 -8.49
N LEU A 36 -1.27 -2.17 -7.91
CA LEU A 36 0.14 -2.48 -8.24
C LEU A 36 0.39 -2.90 -9.69
N GLU A 37 -0.58 -3.54 -10.34
CA GLU A 37 -0.46 -3.94 -11.76
C GLU A 37 -0.29 -2.72 -12.68
N LYS A 38 -0.94 -1.60 -12.34
CA LYS A 38 -0.98 -0.35 -13.13
C LYS A 38 0.06 0.68 -12.69
N MET A 39 0.63 0.50 -11.50
CA MET A 39 1.53 1.45 -10.85
C MET A 39 2.91 1.52 -11.55
N PRO A 40 3.43 2.69 -11.96
CA PRO A 40 4.75 2.80 -12.58
C PRO A 40 5.89 2.35 -11.66
N GLY A 41 7.06 2.04 -12.24
CA GLY A 41 8.20 1.47 -11.50
C GLY A 41 8.66 2.31 -10.30
N VAL A 42 8.70 3.64 -10.46
CA VAL A 42 9.09 4.59 -9.40
C VAL A 42 8.13 4.59 -8.22
N GLU A 43 6.83 4.40 -8.48
CA GLU A 43 5.82 4.29 -7.42
C GLU A 43 5.87 2.92 -6.74
N LEU A 44 6.20 1.85 -7.47
CA LEU A 44 6.46 0.54 -6.86
C LEU A 44 7.68 0.59 -5.91
N ASP A 45 8.69 1.41 -6.18
CA ASP A 45 9.80 1.65 -5.26
C ASP A 45 9.34 2.40 -4.01
N LEU A 46 8.54 3.46 -4.18
CA LEU A 46 7.96 4.21 -3.06
C LEU A 46 7.06 3.33 -2.20
N TYR A 47 6.23 2.48 -2.81
CA TYR A 47 5.39 1.53 -2.10
C TYR A 47 6.24 0.48 -1.36
N SER A 48 7.31 -0.02 -2.00
CA SER A 48 8.24 -0.94 -1.34
C SER A 48 8.86 -0.32 -0.09
N ASP A 49 9.24 0.96 -0.15
CA ASP A 49 9.79 1.74 0.97
C ASP A 49 8.73 1.94 2.07
N LEU A 50 7.51 2.29 1.69
CA LEU A 50 6.36 2.43 2.60
C LEU A 50 6.11 1.16 3.43
N LEU A 51 6.26 -0.03 2.83
CA LEU A 51 6.04 -1.31 3.53
C LEU A 51 7.07 -1.60 4.63
N PHE A 52 8.16 -0.83 4.74
CA PHE A 52 9.10 -0.94 5.88
C PHE A 52 8.66 -0.13 7.11
N GLU A 53 7.65 0.72 6.97
CA GLU A 53 7.10 1.48 8.09
C GLU A 53 6.31 0.58 9.05
N ASN A 54 6.21 1.02 10.31
CA ASN A 54 5.47 0.30 11.35
C ASN A 54 3.96 0.30 11.04
N ASP A 55 3.30 -0.81 11.35
CA ASP A 55 1.87 -0.96 11.05
C ASP A 55 0.96 0.01 11.80
N GLN A 56 1.33 0.40 13.01
CA GLN A 56 0.57 1.40 13.77
C GLN A 56 0.63 2.77 13.08
N ASP A 57 1.81 3.17 12.61
CA ASP A 57 2.00 4.43 11.87
C ASP A 57 1.25 4.39 10.54
N LEU A 58 1.40 3.31 9.78
CA LEU A 58 0.69 3.11 8.52
C LEU A 58 -0.83 3.15 8.73
N TYR A 59 -1.33 2.51 9.78
CA TYR A 59 -2.75 2.52 10.10
C TYR A 59 -3.23 3.92 10.49
N SER A 60 -2.51 4.64 11.35
CA SER A 60 -2.84 6.02 11.73
C SER A 60 -2.80 6.97 10.53
N TRP A 61 -1.90 6.75 9.57
CA TRP A 61 -1.91 7.48 8.30
C TRP A 61 -3.09 7.07 7.43
N CYS A 62 -3.38 5.79 7.22
CA CYS A 62 -4.50 5.37 6.37
C CYS A 62 -5.86 5.82 6.94
N SER A 63 -6.02 5.84 8.25
CA SER A 63 -7.24 6.28 8.95
C SER A 63 -7.39 7.80 9.09
N GLY A 64 -6.36 8.58 8.75
CA GLY A 64 -6.40 10.05 8.89
C GLY A 64 -6.13 10.56 10.31
N GLN A 65 -5.75 9.69 11.24
CA GLN A 65 -5.42 10.04 12.62
C GLN A 65 -4.07 10.75 12.75
N ALA A 66 -3.16 10.55 11.80
CA ALA A 66 -1.85 11.19 11.78
C ALA A 66 -1.48 11.68 10.36
N VAL A 67 -0.60 12.67 10.33
CA VAL A 67 -0.03 13.19 9.08
C VAL A 67 1.11 12.26 8.64
N PRO A 68 1.08 11.72 7.40
CA PRO A 68 2.16 10.88 6.88
C PRO A 68 3.43 11.70 6.66
N LYS A 69 4.59 11.02 6.70
CA LYS A 69 5.87 11.60 6.27
C LYS A 69 5.72 12.18 4.86
N LYS A 70 6.37 13.32 4.58
CA LYS A 70 6.23 14.08 3.32
C LYS A 70 6.38 13.22 2.06
N LYS A 71 7.31 12.25 2.07
CA LYS A 71 7.53 11.31 0.95
C LYS A 71 6.34 10.38 0.66
N TYR A 72 5.51 10.09 1.67
CA TYR A 72 4.38 9.17 1.55
C TYR A 72 3.02 9.87 1.44
N THR A 73 2.97 11.20 1.51
CA THR A 73 1.70 11.94 1.50
C THR A 73 0.84 11.60 0.29
N ALA A 74 1.44 11.54 -0.90
CA ALA A 74 0.72 11.23 -2.14
C ALA A 74 0.16 9.79 -2.12
N ILE A 75 1.00 8.78 -1.86
CA ILE A 75 0.57 7.38 -1.87
C ILE A 75 -0.43 7.05 -0.76
N ILE A 76 -0.32 7.67 0.41
CA ILE A 76 -1.32 7.53 1.48
C ILE A 76 -2.66 8.17 1.08
N SER A 77 -2.64 9.32 0.40
CA SER A 77 -3.86 9.91 -0.14
C SER A 77 -4.54 8.98 -1.15
N GLU A 78 -3.76 8.40 -2.06
CA GLU A 78 -4.26 7.43 -3.04
C GLU A 78 -4.86 6.19 -2.35
N ILE A 79 -4.17 5.61 -1.37
CA ILE A 79 -4.68 4.47 -0.59
C ILE A 79 -6.04 4.81 0.02
N ARG A 80 -6.17 5.99 0.65
CA ARG A 80 -7.44 6.44 1.24
C ARG A 80 -8.53 6.57 0.18
N ASP A 81 -8.23 7.11 -0.99
CA ASP A 81 -9.21 7.28 -2.06
C ASP A 81 -9.65 5.93 -2.64
N VAL A 82 -8.73 5.00 -2.85
CA VAL A 82 -9.04 3.63 -3.28
C VAL A 82 -9.91 2.91 -2.23
N LEU A 83 -9.61 3.06 -0.94
CA LEU A 83 -10.42 2.48 0.14
C LEU A 83 -11.86 3.01 0.17
N LYS A 84 -12.11 4.28 -0.17
CA LYS A 84 -13.47 4.83 -0.27
C LYS A 84 -14.31 4.14 -1.36
N THR A 85 -13.65 3.61 -2.40
CA THR A 85 -14.34 2.88 -3.48
C THR A 85 -14.72 1.45 -3.08
N LYS A 86 -14.10 0.92 -2.01
CA LYS A 86 -14.47 -0.36 -1.42
C LYS A 86 -15.82 -0.21 -0.72
N LYS A 87 -16.88 -0.73 -1.35
CA LYS A 87 -18.18 -0.88 -0.68
C LYS A 87 -18.03 -1.92 0.44
N PHE A 88 -18.03 -1.47 1.69
CA PHE A 88 -18.24 -2.34 2.83
C PHE A 88 -19.75 -2.65 2.88
N ASN A 89 -20.17 -3.67 2.13
CA ASN A 89 -21.49 -4.28 2.27
C ASN A 89 -21.44 -5.36 3.35
#